data_AF-A0A117V113-F1
#
_entry.id   AF-A0A117V113-F1
#
_cell.length_a   1.000
_cell.length_b   1.000
_cell.length_c   1.000
_cell.angle_alpha   90.00
_cell.angle_beta   90.00
_cell.angle_gamma   90.00
#
_symmetry.space_group_name_H-M   'P 1'
#
loop_
_entity.id
_entity.type
_entity.pdbx_description
1 polymer ?
#
loop_
_entity_poly.entity_id
_entity_poly.type
_entity_poly.pdbx_seq_one_letter_code
_entity_poly.pdbx_strand_id
1 'polypeptide(L)'
;MTIPWDQPATMIDLDGKTPIIGTIRDCVMHFALFKPFAREQARILLTQPVARAGRKTRTWILNPDEIEALVVRMQAERESLN
;
A
#
# COMPACT_ATOMS: atom_id res chain seq x y z
N MET A 1 -8.54 -5.81 -4.99
CA MET A 1 -7.83 -4.72 -5.70
C MET A 1 -6.72 -5.35 -6.55
N THR A 2 -6.62 -5.02 -7.84
CA THR A 2 -5.68 -5.64 -8.80
C THR A 2 -4.47 -4.73 -9.09
N ILE A 3 -3.73 -4.34 -8.05
CA ILE A 3 -2.46 -3.61 -8.22
C ILE A 3 -1.31 -4.61 -8.39
N PRO A 4 -0.47 -4.50 -9.44
CA PRO A 4 0.73 -5.32 -9.60
C PRO A 4 1.74 -5.08 -8.46
N TRP A 5 2.38 -6.15 -7.99
CA TRP A 5 3.32 -6.08 -6.87
C TRP A 5 4.61 -5.34 -7.18
N ASP A 6 5.06 -5.42 -8.43
CA ASP A 6 6.27 -4.83 -9.00
C ASP A 6 6.10 -3.36 -9.41
N GLN A 7 4.87 -2.85 -9.38
CA GLN A 7 4.62 -1.45 -9.72
C GLN A 7 5.43 -0.52 -8.79
N PRO A 8 6.15 0.48 -9.33
CA PRO A 8 6.84 1.46 -8.51
C PRO A 8 5.84 2.29 -7.68
N ALA A 9 6.21 2.56 -6.43
CA ALA A 9 5.40 3.29 -5.46
C ALA A 9 6.26 3.98 -4.42
N THR A 10 5.65 4.88 -3.65
CA THR A 10 6.30 5.56 -2.54
C THR A 10 5.39 5.55 -1.32
N MET A 11 5.83 4.94 -0.24
CA MET A 11 5.15 5.03 1.04
C MET A 11 5.57 6.32 1.75
N ILE A 12 4.59 7.13 2.11
CA ILE A 12 4.76 8.38 2.85
C ILE A 12 4.07 8.26 4.21
N ASP A 13 4.61 8.93 5.21
CA ASP A 13 4.01 9.10 6.53
C ASP A 13 3.65 10.58 6.70
N LEU A 14 2.46 10.90 7.21
CA LEU A 14 2.09 12.30 7.49
C LEU A 14 2.75 12.86 8.75
N ASP A 15 3.43 12.03 9.55
CA ASP A 15 4.27 12.45 10.68
C ASP A 15 5.65 12.98 10.23
N GLY A 16 5.90 13.10 8.93
CA GLY A 16 7.12 13.70 8.38
C GLY A 16 8.35 12.79 8.37
N LYS A 17 8.17 11.48 8.53
CA LYS A 17 9.27 10.50 8.41
C LYS A 17 9.74 10.38 6.97
N THR A 18 11.01 9.98 6.79
CA THR A 18 11.60 9.72 5.47
C THR A 18 10.73 8.73 4.70
N PRO A 19 10.33 9.05 3.46
CA PRO A 19 9.50 8.16 2.66
C PRO A 19 10.29 6.94 2.20
N ILE A 20 9.57 5.83 1.98
CA ILE A 20 10.13 4.62 1.38
C ILE A 20 9.77 4.60 -0.09
N ILE A 21 10.78 4.66 -0.96
CA ILE A 21 10.64 4.62 -2.41
C ILE A 21 11.01 3.21 -2.88
N GLY A 22 10.10 2.50 -3.55
CA GLY A 22 10.31 1.12 -3.95
C GLY A 22 9.15 0.58 -4.78
N THR A 23 8.80 -0.69 -4.60
CA THR A 23 7.62 -1.30 -5.23
C THR A 23 6.41 -1.32 -4.30
N ILE A 24 5.21 -1.67 -4.81
CA ILE A 24 4.02 -1.92 -3.99
C ILE A 24 4.29 -3.00 -2.96
N ARG A 25 4.98 -4.07 -3.34
CA ARG A 25 5.34 -5.14 -2.40
C ARG A 25 6.21 -4.60 -1.28
N ASP A 26 7.24 -3.81 -1.58
CA ASP A 26 8.11 -3.22 -0.56
C ASP A 26 7.33 -2.33 0.40
N CYS A 27 6.48 -1.45 -0.13
CA CYS A 27 5.66 -0.54 0.67
C CYS A 27 4.69 -1.30 1.59
N VAL A 28 4.01 -2.32 1.07
CA VAL A 28 3.06 -3.15 1.83
C VAL A 28 3.77 -3.98 2.90
N MET A 29 4.95 -4.53 2.61
CA MET A 29 5.78 -5.22 3.61
C MET A 29 6.17 -4.28 4.76
N HIS A 30 6.64 -3.06 4.45
CA HIS A 30 6.99 -2.10 5.50
C HIS A 30 5.78 -1.66 6.33
N PHE A 31 4.63 -1.41 5.69
CA PHE A 31 3.39 -1.10 6.39
C PHE A 31 2.98 -2.21 7.37
N ALA A 32 3.12 -3.48 6.98
CA ALA A 32 2.80 -4.61 7.85
C ALA A 32 3.66 -4.63 9.14
N LEU A 33 4.87 -4.07 9.11
CA LEU A 33 5.77 -3.97 10.26
C LEU A 33 5.49 -2.76 11.15
N PHE A 34 4.70 -1.79 10.69
CA PHE A 34 4.39 -0.59 11.47
C PHE A 34 3.52 -0.88 12.68
N LYS A 35 3.74 -0.09 13.75
CA LYS A 35 2.84 -0.01 14.90
C LYS A 35 1.51 0.65 14.48
N PRO A 36 0.39 0.39 15.19
CA PRO A 36 -0.94 0.90 14.80
C PRO A 36 -0.97 2.40 14.50
N PHE A 37 -0.41 3.23 15.39
CA PHE A 37 -0.32 4.68 15.20
C PHE A 37 0.38 5.08 13.88
N ALA A 38 1.46 4.38 13.50
CA ALA A 38 2.17 4.67 12.26
C ALA A 38 1.42 4.17 11.01
N ARG A 39 0.59 3.12 11.14
CA ARG A 39 -0.27 2.64 10.04
C ARG A 39 -1.34 3.65 9.70
N GLU A 40 -1.99 4.25 10.70
CA GLU A 40 -2.99 5.31 10.50
C GLU A 40 -2.41 6.52 9.76
N GLN A 41 -1.10 6.75 9.91
CA GLN A 41 -0.41 7.85 9.26
C GLN A 41 0.23 7.49 7.91
N ALA A 42 0.23 6.22 7.51
CA ALA A 42 0.88 5.77 6.29
C ALA A 42 -0.04 5.88 5.07
N ARG A 43 0.51 6.37 3.96
CA ARG A 43 -0.13 6.40 2.64
C ARG A 43 0.83 5.85 1.61
N ILE A 44 0.32 5.21 0.55
CA ILE A 44 1.14 4.82 -0.59
C ILE A 44 0.76 5.68 -1.78
N LEU A 45 1.70 6.47 -2.27
CA LEU A 45 1.62 7.16 -3.55
C LEU A 45 2.00 6.19 -4.67
N LEU A 46 1.10 6.04 -5.63
CA LEU A 46 1.28 5.19 -6.80
C LEU A 46 1.91 6.00 -7.94
N THR A 47 2.67 5.32 -8.80
CA THR A 47 3.16 5.90 -10.06
C THR A 47 2.13 5.87 -11.20
N GLN A 48 1.04 5.13 -11.03
CA GLN A 48 -0.11 5.15 -11.93
C GLN A 48 -1.42 5.05 -11.14
N PRO A 49 -2.48 5.77 -11.53
CA PRO A 49 -3.72 5.79 -10.80
C PRO A 49 -4.56 4.57 -11.15
N VAL A 50 -5.35 4.14 -10.17
CA VAL A 50 -6.09 2.88 -10.25
C VAL A 50 -7.56 3.13 -9.93
N ALA A 51 -8.44 2.41 -10.64
CA ALA A 51 -9.87 2.51 -10.42
C ALA A 51 -10.26 1.94 -9.04
N ARG A 52 -11.29 2.54 -8.44
CA ARG A 52 -11.83 2.16 -7.14
C ARG A 52 -13.34 2.06 -7.20
N ALA A 53 -13.89 1.02 -6.58
CA ALA A 53 -15.33 0.92 -6.39
C ALA A 53 -15.84 2.15 -5.62
N GLY A 54 -16.94 2.75 -6.09
CA GLY A 54 -17.53 3.93 -5.46
C GLY A 54 -16.81 5.26 -5.74
N ARG A 55 -15.70 5.29 -6.47
CA ARG A 55 -15.03 6.54 -6.88
C ARG A 55 -15.30 6.83 -8.35
N LYS A 56 -15.64 8.09 -8.65
CA LYS A 56 -15.87 8.56 -10.03
C LYS A 56 -14.58 8.62 -10.86
N THR A 57 -13.44 8.82 -10.21
CA THR A 57 -12.13 8.97 -10.86
C THR A 57 -11.13 7.94 -10.31
N ARG A 58 -10.06 7.69 -11.08
CA ARG A 58 -8.93 6.87 -10.62
C ARG A 58 -8.15 7.61 -9.53
N THR A 59 -7.62 6.88 -8.56
CA THR A 59 -6.91 7.45 -7.40
C THR A 59 -5.43 7.08 -7.43
N TRP A 60 -4.58 8.04 -7.03
CA TRP A 60 -3.13 7.90 -6.96
C TRP A 60 -2.61 7.51 -5.58
N ILE A 61 -3.42 7.67 -4.54
CA ILE A 61 -3.04 7.46 -3.15
C ILE A 61 -3.83 6.26 -2.59
N LEU A 62 -3.15 5.38 -1.87
CA LEU A 62 -3.75 4.36 -1.02
C LEU A 62 -3.83 4.87 0.42
N ASN A 63 -5.01 4.76 1.01
CA ASN A 63 -5.23 5.00 2.44
C ASN A 63 -4.92 3.75 3.28
N PRO A 64 -4.75 3.88 4.61
CA PRO A 64 -4.39 2.76 5.48
C PRO A 64 -5.26 1.50 5.31
N ASP A 65 -6.57 1.66 5.20
CA ASP A 65 -7.54 0.57 5.00
C ASP A 65 -7.32 -0.17 3.67
N GLU A 66 -6.99 0.58 2.60
CA GLU A 66 -6.66 0.01 1.30
C GLU A 66 -5.33 -0.75 1.33
N ILE A 67 -4.36 -0.26 2.11
CA ILE A 67 -3.06 -0.91 2.29
C ILE A 67 -3.23 -2.19 3.11
N GLU A 68 -4.07 -2.20 4.15
CA GLU A 68 -4.41 -3.39 4.93
C GLU A 68 -5.00 -4.50 4.06
N ALA A 69 -5.91 -4.16 3.14
CA ALA A 69 -6.43 -5.13 2.18
C ALA A 69 -5.33 -5.75 1.28
N LEU A 70 -4.27 -4.99 0.96
CA LEU A 70 -3.11 -5.52 0.25
C LEU A 70 -2.23 -6.39 1.15
N VAL A 71 -2.08 -6.08 2.44
CA VAL A 71 -1.38 -6.96 3.40
C VAL A 71 -2.06 -8.31 3.47
N VAL A 72 -3.39 -8.34 3.58
CA VAL A 72 -4.19 -9.58 3.59
C VAL A 72 -3.95 -10.39 2.31
N ARG A 73 -4.03 -9.74 1.14
CA ARG A 73 -3.74 -10.39 -0.16
C ARG A 73 -2.33 -10.98 -0.18
N MET A 74 -1.33 -10.21 0.24
CA MET A 74 0.07 -10.63 0.25
C MET A 74 0.31 -11.87 1.13
N GLN A 75 -0.32 -11.91 2.31
CA GLN A 75 -0.23 -13.04 3.23
C GLN A 75 -0.90 -14.29 2.66
N ALA A 76 -2.11 -14.16 2.10
CA ALA A 76 -2.82 -15.28 1.46
C ALA A 76 -2.03 -15.87 0.27
N GLU A 77 -1.43 -15.02 -0.57
CA GLU A 77 -0.57 -15.48 -1.66
C GLU A 77 0.68 -16.21 -1.14
N ARG A 78 1.32 -15.71 -0.08
CA ARG A 78 2.49 -16.35 0.55
C ARG A 78 2.14 -17.71 1.14
N GLU A 79 0.99 -17.86 1.76
CA GLU A 79 0.52 -19.13 2.32
C GLU A 79 0.24 -20.17 1.22
N SER A 80 -0.28 -19.74 0.07
CA SER A 80 -0.56 -20.65 -1.06
C SER A 80 0.68 -21.23 -1.76
N LEU A 81 1.86 -20.66 -1.48
CA LEU A 81 3.15 -21.08 -2.04
C LEU A 81 3.95 -22.00 -1.11
N ASN A 82 3.49 -22.17 0.15
CA ASN A 82 4.09 -23.07 1.13
C ASN A 82 3.27 -24.37 1.25
#